data_AF-A0A3B9DGU3-F1
#
_entry.id   AF-A0A3B9DGU3-F1
#
_cell.length_a   1.000
_cell.length_b   1.000
_cell.length_c   1.000
_cell.angle_alpha   90.00
_cell.angle_beta   90.00
_cell.angle_gamma   90.00
#
_symmetry.space_group_name_H-M   'P 1'
#
loop_
_entity.id
_entity.type
_entity.pdbx_description
1 polymer ?
#
loop_
_entity_poly.entity_id
_entity_poly.type
_entity_poly.pdbx_seq_one_letter_code
_entity_poly.pdbx_strand_id
1 'polypeptide(L)'
;MVGKWQLKDHEAEKKLFNHRLVVAGVFIVVLFAALILQLVNLQIYQHEYFTARSDGNRMHSQYVPPARGLIFDRSGNLLAENQPIF
;
A
#
# COMPACT_ATOMS: atom_id res chain seq x y z
N MET A 1 -13.53 -63.91 5.60
CA MET A 1 -12.23 -63.27 5.85
C MET A 1 -11.37 -63.40 4.62
N VAL A 2 -11.16 -62.33 3.86
CA VAL A 2 -10.07 -62.25 2.88
C VAL A 2 -9.58 -60.81 2.88
N GLY A 3 -8.54 -60.55 3.68
CA GLY A 3 -7.82 -59.29 3.61
C GLY A 3 -7.15 -59.20 2.24
N LYS A 4 -7.65 -58.32 1.38
CA LYS A 4 -6.94 -57.93 0.16
C LYS A 4 -5.67 -57.23 0.61
N TRP A 5 -4.52 -57.89 0.47
CA TRP A 5 -3.23 -57.23 0.48
C TRP A 5 -3.17 -56.33 -0.77
N GLN A 6 -3.73 -55.12 -0.67
CA GLN A 6 -3.51 -54.09 -1.67
C GLN A 6 -2.04 -53.67 -1.54
N LEU A 7 -1.21 -54.16 -2.45
CA LEU A 7 0.12 -53.59 -2.68
C LEU A 7 -0.10 -52.12 -3.03
N LYS A 8 0.34 -51.24 -2.13
CA LYS A 8 0.20 -49.80 -2.26
C LYS A 8 1.02 -49.33 -3.46
N ASP A 9 0.33 -48.90 -4.52
CA ASP A 9 0.97 -48.46 -5.76
C ASP A 9 1.51 -47.03 -5.59
N HIS A 10 2.74 -46.94 -5.10
CA HIS A 10 3.43 -45.68 -4.85
C HIS A 10 3.61 -44.84 -6.12
N GLU A 11 3.64 -45.45 -7.31
CA GLU A 11 3.81 -44.72 -8.57
C GLU A 11 2.52 -44.00 -8.97
N ALA A 12 1.37 -44.65 -8.78
CA ALA A 12 0.06 -44.03 -8.99
C ALA A 12 -0.19 -42.86 -8.02
N GLU A 13 0.17 -43.02 -6.75
CA GLU A 13 0.06 -41.95 -5.73
C GLU A 13 0.96 -40.76 -6.05
N LYS A 14 2.22 -40.99 -6.43
CA LYS A 14 3.15 -39.93 -6.85
C LYS A 14 2.65 -39.17 -8.07
N LYS A 15 2.12 -39.85 -9.08
CA LYS A 15 1.58 -39.21 -10.28
C LYS A 15 0.40 -38.31 -9.96
N LEU A 16 -0.52 -38.77 -9.10
CA LEU A 16 -1.66 -37.96 -8.66
C LEU A 16 -1.20 -36.74 -7.85
N PHE A 17 -0.22 -36.91 -6.96
CA PHE A 17 0.34 -35.83 -6.17
C PHE A 17 1.03 -34.77 -7.05
N ASN A 18 1.91 -35.20 -7.97
CA ASN A 18 2.60 -34.30 -8.89
C ASN A 18 1.62 -33.54 -9.79
N HIS A 19 0.57 -34.19 -10.27
CA HIS A 19 -0.45 -33.51 -11.07
C HIS A 19 -1.14 -32.39 -10.26
N ARG A 20 -1.53 -32.66 -9.01
CA ARG A 20 -2.11 -31.65 -8.12
C ARG A 20 -1.14 -30.50 -7.86
N LEU A 21 0.13 -30.80 -7.65
CA LEU A 21 1.18 -29.80 -7.45
C LEU A 21 1.31 -28.88 -8.66
N VAL A 22 1.37 -29.44 -9.87
CA VAL A 22 1.46 -28.67 -11.11
C VAL A 22 0.21 -27.81 -11.33
N VAL A 23 -0.98 -28.38 -11.14
CA VAL A 23 -2.25 -27.64 -11.27
C VAL A 23 -2.31 -26.48 -10.28
N ALA A 24 -1.95 -26.72 -9.01
CA ALA A 24 -1.90 -25.67 -8.00
C ALA A 24 -0.85 -24.59 -8.34
N GLY A 25 0.33 -24.99 -8.83
CA GLY A 25 1.37 -24.07 -9.26
C GLY A 25 0.92 -23.16 -10.41
N VAL A 26 0.32 -23.74 -11.45
CA VAL A 26 -0.25 -22.98 -12.58
C VAL A 26 -1.35 -22.04 -12.10
N PHE A 27 -2.23 -22.52 -11.23
CA PHE A 27 -3.31 -21.69 -10.68
C PHE A 27 -2.76 -20.48 -9.92
N ILE A 28 -1.75 -20.68 -9.07
CA ILE A 28 -1.07 -19.57 -8.36
C ILE A 28 -0.47 -18.57 -9.35
N VAL A 29 0.23 -19.04 -10.39
CA VAL A 29 0.81 -18.15 -11.42
C VAL A 29 -0.26 -17.31 -12.11
N VAL A 30 -1.42 -17.90 -12.45
CA VAL A 30 -2.54 -17.17 -13.04
C VAL A 30 -3.08 -16.09 -12.10
N LEU A 31 -3.22 -16.39 -10.81
CA LEU A 31 -3.64 -15.40 -9.82
C LEU A 31 -2.64 -14.24 -9.70
N PHE A 32 -1.35 -14.54 -9.67
CA PHE A 32 -0.31 -13.49 -9.67
C PHE A 32 -0.33 -12.66 -10.95
N ALA A 33 -0.53 -13.27 -12.11
CA ALA A 33 -0.68 -12.55 -13.37
C ALA A 33 -1.88 -11.59 -13.33
N ALA A 34 -3.01 -12.01 -12.77
CA ALA A 34 -4.17 -11.15 -12.57
C ALA A 34 -3.87 -9.96 -11.65
N LEU A 35 -3.13 -10.18 -10.54
CA LEU A 35 -2.69 -9.09 -9.67
C LEU A 35 -1.76 -8.11 -10.38
N ILE A 36 -0.81 -8.61 -11.18
CA ILE A 36 0.09 -7.77 -11.97
C ILE A 36 -0.71 -6.92 -12.97
N LEU A 37 -1.68 -7.51 -13.67
CA LEU A 37 -2.56 -6.76 -14.58
C LEU A 37 -3.34 -5.66 -13.83
N GLN A 38 -3.83 -5.95 -12.64
CA GLN A 38 -4.49 -4.95 -11.80
C GLN A 38 -3.55 -3.83 -11.36
N LEU A 39 -2.30 -4.17 -11.02
CA LEU A 39 -1.28 -3.17 -10.71
C LEU A 39 -0.97 -2.29 -11.92
N VAL A 40 -0.82 -2.88 -13.11
CA VAL A 40 -0.62 -2.13 -14.35
C VAL A 40 -1.81 -1.20 -14.65
N ASN A 41 -3.03 -1.66 -14.43
CA ASN A 41 -4.23 -0.82 -14.53
C ASN A 41 -4.14 0.40 -13.60
N LEU A 42 -3.79 0.18 -12.33
CA LEU A 42 -3.68 1.26 -11.35
C LEU A 42 -2.52 2.23 -11.67
N GLN A 43 -1.38 1.69 -12.09
CA GLN A 43 -0.13 2.43 -12.22
C GLN A 43 0.07 3.10 -13.57
N ILE A 44 -0.52 2.58 -14.64
CA ILE A 44 -0.38 3.14 -16.00
C ILE A 44 -1.66 3.85 -16.41
N TYR A 45 -2.78 3.13 -16.42
CA TYR A 45 -4.05 3.67 -16.94
C TYR A 45 -4.67 4.68 -15.97
N GLN A 46 -4.56 4.45 -14.67
CA GLN A 46 -5.13 5.35 -13.65
C GLN A 46 -4.06 6.24 -12.99
N HIS A 47 -2.84 6.26 -13.53
CA HIS A 47 -1.72 7.02 -12.97
C HIS A 47 -2.08 8.49 -12.73
N GLU A 48 -2.51 9.17 -13.79
CA GLU A 48 -2.79 10.60 -13.76
C GLU A 48 -3.90 10.95 -12.75
N TYR A 49 -4.95 10.12 -12.73
CA TYR A 49 -6.08 10.27 -11.81
C TYR A 49 -5.65 10.15 -10.33
N PHE A 50 -4.83 9.14 -9.99
CA PHE A 50 -4.38 8.95 -8.61
C PHE A 50 -3.26 9.91 -8.21
N THR A 51 -2.41 10.35 -9.14
CA THR A 51 -1.40 11.38 -8.91
C THR A 51 -2.07 12.70 -8.55
N ALA A 52 -3.07 13.15 -9.33
CA ALA A 52 -3.80 14.40 -9.06
C ALA A 52 -4.51 14.38 -7.69
N ARG A 53 -5.13 13.25 -7.32
CA ARG A 53 -5.76 13.08 -5.99
C ARG A 53 -4.74 13.07 -4.86
N SER A 54 -3.57 12.49 -5.08
CA SER A 54 -2.50 12.46 -4.08
C SER A 54 -1.91 13.85 -3.87
N ASP A 55 -1.77 14.66 -4.92
CA ASP A 55 -1.32 16.06 -4.80
C ASP A 55 -2.32 16.92 -4.02
N GLY A 56 -3.63 16.72 -4.25
CA GLY A 56 -4.69 17.35 -3.45
C GLY A 56 -4.64 16.97 -1.97
N ASN A 57 -4.25 15.74 -1.64
CA ASN A 57 -4.04 15.29 -0.27
C ASN A 57 -2.71 15.80 0.34
N ARG A 58 -1.70 16.09 -0.49
CA ARG A 58 -0.36 16.53 -0.05
C ARG A 58 -0.30 18.03 0.22
N MET A 59 -1.07 18.83 -0.50
CA MET A 59 -1.09 20.29 -0.33
C MET A 59 -2.22 20.73 0.61
N HIS A 60 -2.03 20.52 1.92
CA HIS A 60 -2.70 21.38 2.89
C HIS A 60 -1.88 22.66 2.99
N SER A 61 -2.28 23.70 2.27
CA SER A 61 -1.76 25.04 2.49
C SER A 61 -2.21 25.48 3.88
N GLN A 62 -1.37 25.24 4.89
CA GLN A 62 -1.59 25.79 6.21
C GLN A 62 -1.23 27.27 6.15
N TYR A 63 -2.26 28.10 6.28
CA TYR A 63 -2.07 29.53 6.43
C TYR A 63 -1.30 29.78 7.73
N VAL A 64 -0.05 30.22 7.63
CA VAL A 64 0.72 30.72 8.78
C VAL A 64 0.36 32.19 8.95
N PRO A 65 -0.39 32.57 10.00
CA PRO A 65 -0.68 33.97 10.24
C PRO A 65 0.64 34.72 10.49
N PRO A 66 0.80 35.93 9.95
CA PRO A 66 1.97 36.74 10.22
C PRO A 66 2.06 37.05 11.72
N ALA A 67 3.27 37.06 12.26
CA ALA A 67 3.49 37.52 13.63
C ALA A 67 3.01 38.97 13.77
N ARG A 68 2.28 39.26 14.85
CA ARG A 68 1.85 40.62 15.17
C ARG A 68 3.09 41.47 15.49
N GLY A 69 3.09 42.72 15.04
CA GLY A 69 4.19 43.65 15.32
C GLY A 69 4.42 43.86 16.82
N LEU A 70 5.68 44.11 17.17
CA LEU A 70 6.11 44.47 18.53
C LEU A 70 5.62 45.87 18.89
N ILE A 71 5.14 46.07 20.11
CA ILE A 71 4.72 47.39 20.62
C ILE A 71 5.80 47.92 21.54
N PHE A 72 6.32 49.11 21.25
CA PHE A 72 7.33 49.80 22.04
C PHE A 72 6.78 51.08 22.66
N ASP A 73 7.32 51.47 23.82
CA ASP A 73 7.15 52.81 24.37
C ASP A 73 8.03 53.83 23.61
N ARG A 74 7.80 55.13 23.83
CA ARG A 74 8.60 56.25 23.29
C ARG A 74 10.09 56.15 23.64
N SER A 75 10.41 55.46 24.72
CA SER A 75 11.79 55.21 25.16
C SER A 75 12.44 53.97 24.52
N GLY A 76 11.73 53.27 23.62
CA GLY A 76 12.20 52.05 22.96
C GLY A 76 12.05 50.77 23.79
N ASN A 77 11.40 50.83 24.95
CA ASN A 77 11.17 49.66 25.80
C ASN A 77 10.02 48.81 25.23
N LEU A 78 10.21 47.49 25.15
CA LEU A 78 9.20 46.54 24.68
C LEU A 78 8.04 46.45 25.68
N LEU A 79 6.83 46.74 25.22
CA LEU A 79 5.60 46.69 26.02
C LEU A 79 4.77 45.44 25.74
N ALA A 80 4.78 44.94 24.50
CA ALA A 80 4.06 43.73 24.13
C ALA A 80 4.74 42.99 22.97
N GLU A 81 4.89 41.67 23.15
CA GLU A 81 5.34 40.70 22.15
C GLU A 81 4.35 39.53 22.10
N ASN A 82 4.24 38.87 20.95
CA ASN A 82 3.46 37.65 20.80
C ASN A 82 4.40 36.44 20.79
N GLN A 83 4.58 35.78 21.94
CA GLN A 83 5.31 34.52 22.01
C GLN A 83 4.38 33.36 21.58
N PRO A 84 4.73 32.59 20.55
CA PRO A 84 3.98 31.39 20.21
C PRO A 84 4.15 30.35 21.33
N ILE A 85 3.02 29.89 21.86
CA ILE A 85 2.92 28.71 22.74
C ILE A 85 2.73 27.50 21.83
N PHE A 86 3.69 26.56 21.88
CA PHE A 86 3.69 25.31 21.12
C PHE A 86 3.18 24.15 21.96
#